data_AF-A0A398CW74-F1
#
_entry.id   AF-A0A398CW74-F1
#
_cell.length_a   1.000
_cell.length_b   1.000
_cell.length_c   1.000
_cell.angle_alpha   90.00
_cell.angle_beta   90.00
_cell.angle_gamma   90.00
#
_symmetry.space_group_name_H-M   'P 1'
#
loop_
_entity.id
_entity.type
_entity.pdbx_description
1 polymer ?
#
loop_
_entity_poly.entity_id
_entity_poly.type
_entity_poly.pdbx_seq_one_letter_code
_entity_poly.pdbx_strand_id
1 'polypeptide(L)'
;MCSLPPYHLRHFTCDNTVAKGARWHTIKLQACPALTWNADADNHGRPQGEHEMELRGTLRDFSLEAILGLIRNGHKTGTLRLAVTTPVAMLRRVDLSFLGGEIASVQCGSLRGLDALREAAICVEGSFEFSVDSALSPQDETVPVAMEVALATIDEARNAMKSLGATLPAAGVAFSHAVPADDTIHISVEEFRLLAVTRDGMTLNDLIATNTAPTVDSMRIVRQLMERGLLVAGPAVPTVGQ
;
A
#
# COMPACT_ATOMS: atom_id res chain seq x y z
N MET A 1 3.40 30.71 -47.17
CA MET A 1 3.54 29.39 -47.80
C MET A 1 4.06 28.41 -46.76
N CYS A 2 3.30 27.32 -46.57
CA CYS A 2 3.58 25.99 -46.00
C CYS A 2 4.47 25.90 -44.73
N SER A 3 3.94 25.62 -43.54
CA SER A 3 3.25 24.39 -43.05
C SER A 3 4.24 23.24 -42.75
N LEU A 4 4.38 22.96 -41.45
CA LEU A 4 5.03 21.78 -40.85
C LEU A 4 4.05 20.60 -40.81
N PRO A 5 4.52 19.34 -40.98
CA PRO A 5 3.64 18.17 -41.03
C PRO A 5 3.31 17.57 -39.64
N PRO A 6 2.18 16.85 -39.51
CA PRO A 6 1.68 16.27 -38.26
C PRO A 6 1.98 14.78 -38.07
N TYR A 7 1.76 14.35 -36.82
CA TYR A 7 1.80 13.04 -36.20
C TYR A 7 1.17 11.87 -37.01
N HIS A 8 1.85 10.72 -37.00
CA HIS A 8 1.36 9.45 -37.51
C HIS A 8 0.46 8.72 -36.49
N LEU A 9 -0.84 8.60 -36.78
CA LEU A 9 -1.69 7.52 -36.27
C LEU A 9 -1.80 6.43 -37.36
N ARG A 10 -1.58 5.16 -36.98
CA ARG A 10 -1.87 4.01 -37.85
C ARG A 10 -3.31 3.55 -37.64
N HIS A 11 -4.05 3.53 -38.74
CA HIS A 11 -5.31 2.82 -38.92
C HIS A 11 -5.10 1.30 -38.91
N PHE A 12 -6.04 0.58 -38.29
CA PHE A 12 -6.45 -0.75 -38.75
C PHE A 12 -7.97 -0.74 -38.92
N THR A 13 -8.40 -0.94 -40.16
CA THR A 13 -9.78 -1.22 -40.58
C THR A 13 -9.98 -2.72 -40.67
N CYS A 14 -11.13 -3.23 -40.22
CA CYS A 14 -11.67 -4.48 -40.75
C CYS A 14 -13.20 -4.44 -40.80
N ASP A 15 -13.65 -4.38 -42.05
CA ASP A 15 -14.85 -4.92 -42.71
C ASP A 15 -16.08 -5.36 -41.90
N ASN A 16 -17.23 -4.83 -42.32
CA ASN A 16 -18.55 -5.08 -41.78
C ASN A 16 -19.34 -5.96 -42.77
N THR A 17 -19.30 -7.27 -42.59
CA THR A 17 -20.17 -8.21 -43.32
C THR A 17 -21.29 -8.68 -42.41
N VAL A 18 -22.50 -8.17 -42.66
CA VAL A 18 -23.76 -8.55 -42.00
C VAL A 18 -24.18 -9.94 -42.45
N ALA A 19 -24.09 -10.92 -41.55
CA ALA A 19 -24.77 -12.21 -41.67
C ALA A 19 -25.79 -12.37 -40.54
N LYS A 20 -26.99 -12.79 -40.95
CA LYS A 20 -28.23 -12.88 -40.19
C LYS A 20 -28.13 -13.81 -38.97
N GLY A 21 -28.76 -13.37 -37.88
CA GLY A 21 -29.38 -14.25 -36.89
C GLY A 21 -28.47 -14.73 -35.76
N ALA A 22 -28.36 -13.94 -34.69
CA ALA A 22 -28.04 -14.46 -33.36
C ALA A 22 -28.56 -13.51 -32.28
N ARG A 23 -29.11 -14.12 -31.24
CA ARG A 23 -29.83 -13.52 -30.11
C ARG A 23 -28.99 -12.46 -29.40
N TRP A 24 -29.62 -11.34 -29.06
CA TRP A 24 -29.14 -10.40 -28.05
C TRP A 24 -28.85 -11.17 -26.77
N HIS A 25 -27.57 -11.42 -26.47
CA HIS A 25 -27.17 -11.81 -25.13
C HIS A 25 -27.03 -10.52 -24.34
N THR A 26 -28.10 -10.16 -23.64
CA THR A 26 -28.02 -9.31 -22.47
C THR A 26 -26.98 -9.91 -21.54
N ILE A 27 -25.81 -9.28 -21.43
CA ILE A 27 -24.86 -9.58 -20.37
C ILE A 27 -25.53 -9.08 -19.09
N LYS A 28 -26.21 -10.00 -18.38
CA LYS A 28 -26.55 -9.78 -16.99
C LYS A 28 -25.23 -9.66 -16.25
N LEU A 29 -24.92 -8.46 -15.77
CA LEU A 29 -24.03 -8.29 -14.62
C LEU A 29 -24.66 -9.10 -13.49
N GLN A 30 -24.14 -10.30 -13.32
CA GLN A 30 -24.53 -11.19 -12.25
C GLN A 30 -23.93 -10.58 -10.98
N ALA A 31 -24.78 -9.96 -10.17
CA ALA A 31 -24.42 -9.40 -8.88
C ALA A 31 -23.63 -10.47 -8.09
N CYS A 32 -22.37 -10.17 -7.80
CA CYS A 32 -21.61 -10.90 -6.79
C CYS A 32 -22.33 -10.71 -5.44
N PRO A 33 -22.70 -11.79 -4.72
CA PRO A 33 -23.44 -11.68 -3.46
C PRO A 33 -22.60 -11.20 -2.27
N ALA A 34 -21.40 -10.64 -2.49
CA ALA A 34 -20.48 -10.24 -1.43
C ALA A 34 -20.52 -8.73 -1.09
N LEU A 35 -21.22 -7.91 -1.89
CA LEU A 35 -21.37 -6.47 -1.67
C LEU A 35 -22.82 -6.18 -1.30
N THR A 36 -23.10 -5.98 0.00
CA THR A 36 -24.37 -5.41 0.44
C THR A 36 -24.29 -3.90 0.29
N TRP A 37 -24.89 -3.39 -0.77
CA TRP A 37 -25.07 -1.97 -1.02
C TRP A 37 -26.42 -1.55 -0.41
N ASN A 38 -26.41 -0.72 0.63
CA ASN A 38 -27.63 -0.10 1.13
C ASN A 38 -27.85 1.21 0.36
N ALA A 39 -28.82 1.21 -0.55
CA ALA A 39 -29.33 2.41 -1.17
C ALA A 39 -30.82 2.49 -0.83
N ASP A 40 -31.15 3.05 0.34
CA ASP A 40 -32.47 3.59 0.67
C ASP A 40 -32.41 4.23 2.07
N ALA A 41 -32.63 5.55 2.16
CA ALA A 41 -33.25 6.19 3.32
C ALA A 41 -33.53 7.69 3.05
N ASP A 42 -34.70 7.97 2.48
CA ASP A 42 -35.39 9.22 2.72
C ASP A 42 -35.76 9.34 4.22
N ASN A 43 -35.31 10.45 4.82
CA ASN A 43 -35.87 11.21 5.95
C ASN A 43 -36.62 10.45 7.08
N HIS A 44 -36.05 10.44 8.29
CA HIS A 44 -36.62 11.07 9.51
C HIS A 44 -35.86 10.60 10.79
N GLY A 45 -35.25 11.57 11.49
CA GLY A 45 -34.91 11.57 12.92
C GLY A 45 -34.42 10.26 13.59
N ARG A 46 -33.10 10.13 13.76
CA ARG A 46 -32.47 9.22 14.75
C ARG A 46 -31.28 9.89 15.46
N PRO A 47 -31.00 9.50 16.72
CA PRO A 47 -29.96 10.11 17.54
C PRO A 47 -28.55 9.82 17.00
N GLN A 48 -27.63 10.72 17.31
CA GLN A 48 -26.22 10.71 16.88
C GLN A 48 -25.48 9.44 17.31
N GLY A 49 -24.75 8.81 16.38
CA GLY A 49 -23.66 7.88 16.69
C GLY A 49 -23.62 6.55 15.94
N GLU A 50 -24.42 6.32 14.89
CA GLU A 50 -24.26 5.13 14.04
C GLU A 50 -23.31 5.48 12.88
N HIS A 51 -22.04 5.05 12.98
CA HIS A 51 -21.17 5.02 11.80
C HIS A 51 -21.76 4.02 10.81
N GLU A 52 -22.35 4.52 9.73
CA GLU A 52 -22.92 3.67 8.68
C GLU A 52 -21.76 3.02 7.91
N MET A 53 -21.63 1.70 8.07
CA MET A 53 -20.65 0.90 7.34
C MET A 53 -21.10 0.75 5.89
N GLU A 54 -20.35 1.32 4.95
CA GLU A 54 -20.71 1.30 3.52
C GLU A 54 -19.99 0.20 2.74
N LEU A 55 -18.72 -0.08 3.04
CA LEU A 55 -17.93 -1.04 2.27
C LEU A 55 -17.12 -1.95 3.19
N ARG A 56 -17.06 -3.24 2.87
CA ARG A 56 -16.16 -4.19 3.53
C ARG A 56 -15.72 -5.29 2.55
N GLY A 57 -14.55 -5.86 2.78
CA GLY A 57 -14.06 -6.95 1.94
C GLY A 57 -12.62 -7.32 2.24
N THR A 58 -11.97 -7.96 1.27
CA THR A 58 -10.56 -8.36 1.36
C THR A 58 -9.73 -7.70 0.27
N LEU A 59 -8.45 -7.44 0.57
CA LEU A 59 -7.51 -6.89 -0.41
C LEU A 59 -7.16 -7.86 -1.54
N ARG A 60 -7.48 -9.15 -1.38
CA ARG A 60 -7.35 -10.16 -2.43
C ARG A 60 -8.42 -9.99 -3.51
N ASP A 61 -9.62 -9.58 -3.11
CA ASP A 61 -10.75 -9.39 -4.03
C ASP A 61 -10.76 -7.98 -4.62
N PHE A 62 -10.33 -6.98 -3.83
CA PHE A 62 -10.29 -5.58 -4.23
C PHE A 62 -8.93 -4.96 -3.91
N SER A 63 -8.19 -4.55 -4.95
CA SER A 63 -6.94 -3.81 -4.77
C SER A 63 -7.16 -2.49 -4.03
N LEU A 64 -6.13 -2.03 -3.31
CA LEU A 64 -6.16 -0.74 -2.61
C LEU A 64 -6.54 0.41 -3.57
N GLU A 65 -5.98 0.43 -4.78
CA GLU A 65 -6.27 1.45 -5.79
C GLU A 65 -7.73 1.41 -6.25
N ALA A 66 -8.31 0.21 -6.39
CA ALA A 66 -9.73 0.09 -6.73
C ALA A 66 -10.61 0.66 -5.62
N ILE A 67 -10.28 0.40 -4.35
CA ILE A 67 -10.98 0.94 -3.19
C ILE A 67 -10.87 2.48 -3.15
N LEU A 68 -9.65 3.01 -3.33
CA LEU A 68 -9.41 4.46 -3.41
C LEU A 68 -10.22 5.10 -4.56
N GLY A 69 -10.25 4.45 -5.73
CA GLY A 69 -11.03 4.90 -6.88
C GLY A 69 -12.54 4.93 -6.60
N LEU A 70 -13.08 3.92 -5.90
CA LEU A 70 -14.49 3.88 -5.52
C LEU A 70 -14.86 5.03 -4.57
N ILE A 71 -14.03 5.27 -3.55
CA ILE A 71 -14.24 6.35 -2.57
C ILE A 71 -14.16 7.72 -3.25
N ARG A 72 -13.18 7.93 -4.12
CA ARG A 72 -13.00 9.16 -4.90
C ARG A 72 -14.20 9.43 -5.81
N ASN A 73 -14.59 8.45 -6.62
CA ASN A 73 -15.69 8.60 -7.58
C ASN A 73 -17.05 8.80 -6.87
N GLY A 74 -17.22 8.21 -5.69
CA GLY A 74 -18.40 8.40 -4.85
C GLY A 74 -18.37 9.68 -4.00
N HIS A 75 -17.29 10.49 -4.07
CA HIS A 75 -17.05 11.66 -3.24
C HIS A 75 -17.30 11.41 -1.75
N LYS A 76 -16.96 10.20 -1.27
CA LYS A 76 -17.30 9.77 0.08
C LYS A 76 -16.41 10.43 1.13
N THR A 77 -16.99 10.72 2.28
CA THR A 77 -16.31 11.20 3.48
C THR A 77 -16.43 10.13 4.55
N GLY A 78 -15.32 9.72 5.12
CA GLY A 78 -15.29 8.61 6.06
C GLY A 78 -13.90 8.05 6.28
N THR A 79 -13.81 6.95 7.01
CA THR A 79 -12.54 6.30 7.33
C THR A 79 -12.50 4.91 6.73
N LEU A 80 -11.49 4.64 5.91
CA LEU A 80 -11.10 3.31 5.46
C LEU A 80 -10.10 2.74 6.46
N ARG A 81 -10.45 1.62 7.08
CA ARG A 81 -9.56 0.86 7.97
C ARG A 81 -9.10 -0.39 7.26
N LEU A 82 -7.79 -0.59 7.23
CA LEU A 82 -7.13 -1.75 6.67
C LEU A 82 -6.52 -2.56 7.81
N ALA A 83 -6.83 -3.85 7.89
CA ALA A 83 -6.14 -4.80 8.76
C ALA A 83 -5.34 -5.75 7.87
N VAL A 84 -4.02 -5.54 7.81
CA VAL A 84 -3.14 -6.13 6.80
C VAL A 84 -1.94 -6.80 7.43
N THR A 85 -1.38 -7.77 6.71
CA THR A 85 -0.11 -8.40 7.07
C THR A 85 0.93 -8.01 6.02
N THR A 86 2.02 -7.42 6.47
CA THR A 86 3.16 -7.08 5.60
C THR A 86 3.84 -8.34 5.07
N PRO A 87 4.63 -8.26 3.98
CA PRO A 87 5.39 -9.39 3.47
C PRO A 87 6.36 -10.04 4.46
N VAL A 88 6.70 -9.33 5.55
CA VAL A 88 7.55 -9.80 6.65
C VAL A 88 6.75 -10.35 7.83
N ALA A 89 5.50 -10.76 7.58
CA ALA A 89 4.58 -11.36 8.54
C ALA A 89 4.20 -10.46 9.74
N MET A 90 4.36 -9.14 9.61
CA MET A 90 3.96 -8.19 10.64
C MET A 90 2.53 -7.69 10.40
N LEU A 91 1.67 -7.83 11.40
CA LEU A 91 0.31 -7.28 11.38
C LEU A 91 0.34 -5.76 11.56
N ARG A 92 -0.39 -5.05 10.70
CA ARG A 92 -0.53 -3.60 10.71
C ARG A 92 -2.01 -3.21 10.59
N ARG A 93 -2.35 -2.10 11.24
CA ARG A 93 -3.62 -1.40 11.01
C ARG A 93 -3.30 -0.06 10.34
N VAL A 94 -3.89 0.18 9.19
CA VAL A 94 -3.75 1.45 8.46
C VAL A 94 -5.11 2.11 8.35
N ASP A 95 -5.20 3.34 8.83
CA ASP A 95 -6.41 4.15 8.76
C ASP A 95 -6.20 5.27 7.73
N LEU A 96 -7.10 5.37 6.76
CA LEU A 96 -7.14 6.42 5.76
C LEU A 96 -8.43 7.20 5.96
N SER A 97 -8.32 8.49 6.27
CA SER A 97 -9.48 9.37 6.38
C SER A 97 -9.69 10.11 5.07
N PHE A 98 -10.95 10.18 4.63
CA PHE A 98 -11.36 10.81 3.39
C PHE A 98 -12.29 11.97 3.65
N LEU A 99 -12.13 13.04 2.88
CA LEU A 99 -13.02 14.20 2.86
C LEU A 99 -13.39 14.49 1.40
N GLY A 100 -14.67 14.29 1.05
CA GLY A 100 -15.18 14.55 -0.30
C GLY A 100 -14.53 13.69 -1.40
N GLY A 101 -14.04 12.49 -1.05
CA GLY A 101 -13.33 11.59 -1.95
C GLY A 101 -11.81 11.79 -2.01
N GLU A 102 -11.26 12.79 -1.31
CA GLU A 102 -9.81 13.03 -1.22
C GLU A 102 -9.23 12.52 0.09
N ILE A 103 -7.96 12.11 0.10
CA ILE A 103 -7.29 11.60 1.30
C ILE A 103 -6.89 12.77 2.20
N ALA A 104 -7.58 12.92 3.32
CA ALA A 104 -7.32 13.94 4.32
C ALA A 104 -6.17 13.54 5.26
N SER A 105 -6.04 12.24 5.55
CA SER A 105 -4.95 11.71 6.36
C SER A 105 -4.72 10.22 6.12
N VAL A 106 -3.51 9.77 6.42
CA VAL A 106 -3.16 8.35 6.46
C VAL A 106 -2.32 8.11 7.71
N GLN A 107 -2.62 7.04 8.46
CA GLN A 107 -1.90 6.68 9.67
C GLN A 107 -1.70 5.17 9.78
N CYS A 108 -0.50 4.76 10.22
CA CYS A 108 -0.18 3.38 10.57
C CYS A 108 0.73 3.38 11.81
N GLY A 109 0.15 3.25 12.99
CA GLY A 109 0.88 3.40 14.26
C GLY A 109 1.51 4.80 14.37
N SER A 110 2.84 4.86 14.37
CA SER A 110 3.61 6.11 14.38
C SER A 110 3.83 6.72 12.99
N LEU A 111 3.62 5.96 11.91
CA LEU A 111 3.75 6.45 10.54
C LEU A 111 2.56 7.33 10.17
N ARG A 112 2.80 8.39 9.40
CA ARG A 112 1.75 9.30 8.89
C ARG A 112 1.97 9.65 7.43
N GLY A 113 0.91 10.07 6.74
CA GLY A 113 0.95 10.52 5.36
C GLY A 113 1.51 9.46 4.42
N LEU A 114 2.48 9.83 3.59
CA LEU A 114 3.06 8.94 2.59
C LEU A 114 3.75 7.71 3.20
N ASP A 115 4.36 7.84 4.39
CA ASP A 115 5.05 6.73 5.03
C ASP A 115 4.08 5.62 5.47
N ALA A 116 2.93 6.03 6.03
CA ALA A 116 1.86 5.09 6.36
C ALA A 116 1.22 4.49 5.10
N LEU A 117 1.13 5.26 4.02
CA LEU A 117 0.62 4.77 2.75
C LEU A 117 1.55 3.74 2.10
N ARG A 118 2.87 3.94 2.18
CA ARG A 118 3.85 2.94 1.73
C ARG A 118 3.69 1.61 2.46
N GLU A 119 3.39 1.66 3.76
CA GLU A 119 3.12 0.44 4.56
C GLU A 119 1.87 -0.30 4.07
N ALA A 120 0.78 0.42 3.75
CA ALA A 120 -0.41 -0.17 3.17
C ALA A 120 -0.17 -0.73 1.76
N ALA A 121 0.62 -0.03 0.94
CA ALA A 121 0.81 -0.34 -0.47
C ALA A 121 1.44 -1.71 -0.72
N ILE A 122 2.37 -2.13 0.13
CA ILE A 122 3.08 -3.41 -0.01
C ILE A 122 2.27 -4.62 0.47
N CYS A 123 1.11 -4.39 1.07
CA CYS A 123 0.25 -5.45 1.58
C CYS A 123 -0.69 -5.94 0.47
N VAL A 124 -0.60 -7.23 0.15
CA VAL A 124 -1.44 -7.91 -0.85
C VAL A 124 -2.56 -8.74 -0.22
N GLU A 125 -2.57 -8.85 1.11
CA GLU A 125 -3.54 -9.60 1.89
C GLU A 125 -4.00 -8.81 3.11
N GLY A 126 -5.26 -9.01 3.48
CA GLY A 126 -5.89 -8.35 4.61
C GLY A 126 -7.36 -8.08 4.37
N SER A 127 -8.02 -7.54 5.38
CA SER A 127 -9.39 -7.05 5.29
C SER A 127 -9.44 -5.53 5.26
N PHE A 128 -10.50 -5.00 4.67
CA PHE A 128 -10.80 -3.58 4.70
C PHE A 128 -12.24 -3.34 5.14
N GLU A 129 -12.46 -2.20 5.76
CA GLU A 129 -13.78 -1.68 6.15
C GLU A 129 -13.78 -0.17 5.93
N PHE A 130 -14.81 0.35 5.27
CA PHE A 130 -15.06 1.77 5.13
C PHE A 130 -16.34 2.14 5.86
N SER A 131 -16.20 3.12 6.76
CA SER A 131 -17.31 3.67 7.53
C SER A 131 -17.46 5.13 7.21
N VAL A 132 -18.69 5.53 6.87
CA VAL A 132 -19.02 6.94 6.63
C VAL A 132 -18.97 7.67 7.96
N ASP A 133 -18.28 8.80 7.96
CA ASP A 133 -18.20 9.65 9.13
C ASP A 133 -18.39 11.10 8.67
N SER A 134 -19.57 11.64 8.99
CA SER A 134 -19.94 13.00 8.62
C SER A 134 -19.26 14.06 9.50
N ALA A 135 -18.56 13.64 10.57
CA ALA A 135 -17.98 14.51 11.59
C ALA A 135 -16.44 14.46 11.63
N LEU A 136 -15.78 14.01 10.55
CA LEU A 136 -14.32 14.10 10.43
C LEU A 136 -13.90 15.58 10.51
N SER A 137 -13.54 16.01 11.71
CA SER A 137 -12.88 17.29 11.91
C SER A 137 -11.46 17.17 11.38
N PRO A 138 -10.97 18.13 10.59
CA PRO A 138 -9.55 18.17 10.23
C PRO A 138 -8.77 18.28 11.54
N GLN A 139 -8.16 17.18 11.98
CA GLN A 139 -7.25 17.24 13.11
C GLN A 139 -6.04 18.05 12.64
N ASP A 140 -5.61 19.02 13.45
CA ASP A 140 -4.54 19.98 13.13
C ASP A 140 -3.17 19.31 12.78
N GLU A 141 -3.03 18.00 13.04
CA GLU A 141 -1.83 17.21 12.74
C GLU A 141 -2.04 16.18 11.61
N THR A 142 -2.98 16.40 10.68
CA THR A 142 -3.12 15.55 9.49
C THR A 142 -2.29 16.06 8.32
N VAL A 143 -1.61 15.14 7.65
CA VAL A 143 -0.90 15.43 6.38
C VAL A 143 -1.81 14.98 5.25
N PRO A 144 -2.49 15.92 4.55
CA PRO A 144 -3.32 15.57 3.41
C PRO A 144 -2.44 15.01 2.29
N VAL A 145 -2.97 14.01 1.59
CA VAL A 145 -2.28 13.35 0.49
C VAL A 145 -3.13 13.48 -0.76
N ALA A 146 -2.61 14.16 -1.79
CA ALA A 146 -3.31 14.24 -3.06
C ALA A 146 -3.46 12.83 -3.65
N MET A 147 -4.64 12.49 -4.20
CA MET A 147 -4.90 11.15 -4.72
C MET A 147 -3.85 10.68 -5.74
N GLU A 148 -3.44 11.55 -6.67
CA GLU A 148 -2.45 11.20 -7.69
C GLU A 148 -1.09 10.83 -7.06
N VAL A 149 -0.70 11.56 -6.00
CA VAL A 149 0.51 11.26 -5.22
C VAL A 149 0.35 9.94 -4.48
N ALA A 150 -0.84 9.67 -3.93
CA ALA A 150 -1.12 8.41 -3.28
C ALA A 150 -0.97 7.21 -4.23
N LEU A 151 -1.57 7.29 -5.43
CA LEU A 151 -1.48 6.25 -6.45
C LEU A 151 -0.03 6.03 -6.91
N ALA A 152 0.72 7.12 -7.15
CA ALA A 152 2.14 7.03 -7.49
C ALA A 152 2.97 6.39 -6.37
N THR A 153 2.70 6.74 -5.10
CA THR A 153 3.37 6.15 -3.93
C THR A 153 3.07 4.65 -3.80
N ILE A 154 1.84 4.22 -4.12
CA ILE A 154 1.47 2.80 -4.10
C ILE A 154 2.25 2.01 -5.15
N ASP A 155 2.32 2.50 -6.38
CA ASP A 155 3.09 1.85 -7.45
C ASP A 155 4.59 1.80 -7.11
N GLU A 156 5.17 2.93 -6.68
CA GLU A 156 6.57 3.03 -6.27
C GLU A 156 6.91 2.00 -5.18
N ALA A 157 6.11 1.97 -4.10
CA ALA A 157 6.35 1.08 -2.97
C ALA A 157 6.28 -0.40 -3.37
N ARG A 158 5.32 -0.78 -4.22
CA ARG A 158 5.20 -2.16 -4.71
C ARG A 158 6.34 -2.55 -5.63
N ASN A 159 6.76 -1.66 -6.52
CA ASN A 159 7.87 -1.93 -7.44
C ASN A 159 9.19 -2.02 -6.68
N ALA A 160 9.40 -1.14 -5.69
CA ALA A 160 10.53 -1.24 -4.76
C ALA A 160 10.51 -2.56 -3.98
N MET A 161 9.36 -2.96 -3.44
CA MET A 161 9.22 -4.22 -2.70
C MET A 161 9.54 -5.45 -3.57
N LYS A 162 9.06 -5.49 -4.83
CA LYS A 162 9.41 -6.55 -5.79
C LYS A 162 10.92 -6.61 -6.05
N SER A 163 11.56 -5.45 -6.26
CA SER A 163 13.00 -5.38 -6.49
C SER A 163 13.79 -5.82 -5.26
N LEU A 164 13.39 -5.40 -4.06
CA LEU A 164 14.08 -5.72 -2.81
C LEU A 164 13.96 -7.20 -2.47
N GLY A 165 12.77 -7.79 -2.64
CA GLY A 165 12.54 -9.21 -2.40
C GLY A 165 13.35 -10.15 -3.31
N ALA A 166 13.79 -9.68 -4.47
CA ALA A 166 14.68 -10.45 -5.35
C ALA A 166 16.16 -10.41 -4.91
N THR A 167 16.55 -9.40 -4.14
CA THR A 167 17.95 -9.15 -3.75
C THR A 167 18.27 -9.52 -2.30
N LEU A 168 17.28 -9.40 -1.41
CA LEU A 168 17.50 -9.62 0.01
C LEU A 168 17.45 -11.11 0.36
N PRO A 169 18.23 -11.55 1.37
CA PRO A 169 18.13 -12.90 1.91
C PRO A 169 16.71 -13.20 2.41
N ALA A 170 16.37 -14.49 2.46
CA ALA A 170 15.11 -14.95 3.03
C ALA A 170 14.95 -14.47 4.49
N ALA A 171 13.71 -14.26 4.93
CA ALA A 171 13.40 -13.66 6.23
C ALA A 171 14.02 -14.38 7.45
N GLY A 172 14.35 -15.67 7.36
CA GLY A 172 14.99 -16.44 8.45
C GLY A 172 16.52 -16.37 8.51
N VAL A 173 17.15 -15.59 7.64
CA VAL A 173 18.61 -15.42 7.60
C VAL A 173 19.05 -14.44 8.68
N ALA A 174 20.06 -14.83 9.47
CA ALA A 174 20.67 -13.98 10.47
C ALA A 174 21.53 -12.89 9.81
N PHE A 175 21.51 -11.70 10.39
CA PHE A 175 22.43 -10.63 10.07
C PHE A 175 23.43 -10.43 11.20
N SER A 176 24.65 -10.09 10.81
CA SER A 176 25.74 -9.73 11.70
C SER A 176 26.44 -8.48 11.21
N HIS A 177 27.04 -7.75 12.14
CA HIS A 177 27.89 -6.63 11.78
C HIS A 177 29.13 -7.10 11.05
N ALA A 178 29.53 -6.32 10.06
CA ALA A 178 30.82 -6.45 9.41
C ALA A 178 31.52 -5.09 9.40
N VAL A 179 32.85 -5.14 9.49
CA VAL A 179 33.72 -3.97 9.43
C VAL A 179 34.33 -3.96 8.03
N PRO A 180 33.98 -2.99 7.17
CA PRO A 180 34.59 -2.86 5.86
C PRO A 180 36.09 -2.57 5.99
N ALA A 181 36.86 -2.90 4.95
CA ALA A 181 38.28 -2.63 4.92
C ALA A 181 38.62 -1.14 4.74
N ASP A 182 37.65 -0.31 4.37
CA ASP A 182 37.84 1.13 4.12
C ASP A 182 37.89 1.94 5.42
N ASP A 183 38.82 2.90 5.48
CA ASP A 183 39.08 3.73 6.67
C ASP A 183 37.99 4.80 6.93
N THR A 184 37.12 5.10 5.98
CA THR A 184 36.04 6.09 6.15
C THR A 184 34.79 5.71 5.37
N ILE A 185 33.69 5.49 6.10
CA ILE A 185 32.42 5.07 5.53
C ILE A 185 31.38 6.13 5.83
N HIS A 186 30.76 6.67 4.78
CA HIS A 186 29.64 7.60 4.92
C HIS A 186 28.34 6.81 5.05
N ILE A 187 27.64 7.03 6.16
CA ILE A 187 26.31 6.46 6.41
C ILE A 187 25.34 7.58 6.76
N SER A 188 24.08 7.40 6.35
CA SER A 188 22.98 8.26 6.73
C SER A 188 22.63 8.07 8.21
N VAL A 189 21.83 9.00 8.76
CA VAL A 189 21.32 8.89 10.14
C VAL A 189 20.46 7.64 10.32
N GLU A 190 19.70 7.26 9.28
CA GLU A 190 18.82 6.10 9.31
C GLU A 190 19.61 4.78 9.24
N GLU A 191 20.63 4.73 8.37
CA GLU A 191 21.59 3.61 8.29
C GLU A 191 22.30 3.43 9.64
N PHE A 192 22.79 4.51 10.24
CA PHE A 192 23.42 4.48 11.56
C PHE A 192 22.46 4.00 12.65
N ARG A 193 21.21 4.50 12.66
CA ARG A 193 20.22 4.10 13.66
C ARG A 193 19.94 2.59 13.59
N LEU A 194 19.77 2.06 12.38
CA LEU A 194 19.54 0.63 12.21
C LEU A 194 20.75 -0.20 12.63
N LEU A 195 21.97 0.22 12.25
CA LEU A 195 23.19 -0.42 12.71
C LEU A 195 23.32 -0.40 14.24
N ALA A 196 23.04 0.73 14.89
CA ALA A 196 23.18 0.87 16.34
C ALA A 196 22.25 -0.06 17.14
N VAL A 197 21.12 -0.47 16.57
CA VAL A 197 20.18 -1.41 17.21
C VAL A 197 20.38 -2.86 16.78
N THR A 198 21.13 -3.10 15.68
CA THR A 198 21.38 -4.43 15.16
C THR A 198 22.23 -5.22 16.15
N ARG A 199 21.87 -6.49 16.36
CA ARG A 199 22.65 -7.45 17.13
C ARG A 199 22.90 -8.67 16.26
N ASP A 200 24.01 -9.34 16.51
CA ASP A 200 24.32 -10.59 15.81
C ASP A 200 23.18 -11.60 16.01
N GLY A 201 22.72 -12.18 14.90
CA GLY A 201 21.63 -13.14 14.88
C GLY A 201 20.25 -12.54 14.64
N MET A 202 20.10 -11.21 14.58
CA MET A 202 18.82 -10.59 14.20
C MET A 202 18.45 -10.96 12.77
N THR A 203 17.18 -11.30 12.56
CA THR A 203 16.64 -11.59 11.23
C THR A 203 16.19 -10.31 10.52
N LEU A 204 15.86 -10.41 9.23
CA LEU A 204 15.29 -9.28 8.49
C LEU A 204 14.02 -8.75 9.17
N ASN A 205 13.18 -9.65 9.68
CA ASN A 205 11.95 -9.29 10.37
C ASN A 205 12.23 -8.54 11.68
N ASP A 206 13.24 -8.95 12.45
CA ASP A 206 13.64 -8.28 13.70
C ASP A 206 14.18 -6.87 13.43
N LEU A 207 14.99 -6.73 12.39
CA LEU A 207 15.54 -5.44 11.96
C LEU A 207 14.43 -4.47 11.55
N ILE A 208 13.44 -4.95 10.78
CA ILE A 208 12.31 -4.12 10.36
C ILE A 208 11.41 -3.77 11.55
N ALA A 209 11.16 -4.72 12.45
CA ALA A 209 10.30 -4.52 13.61
C ALA A 209 10.86 -3.49 14.61
N THR A 210 12.18 -3.35 14.68
CA THR A 210 12.86 -2.36 15.53
C THR A 210 13.02 -0.98 14.87
N ASN A 211 12.79 -0.88 13.57
CA ASN A 211 12.89 0.37 12.83
C ASN A 211 11.56 1.16 12.87
N THR A 212 11.67 2.49 12.90
CA THR A 212 10.53 3.40 12.86
C THR A 212 10.12 3.78 11.44
N ALA A 213 10.89 3.39 10.43
CA ALA A 213 10.61 3.64 9.02
C ALA A 213 9.62 2.61 8.45
N PRO A 214 8.94 2.92 7.33
CA PRO A 214 8.16 1.93 6.58
C PRO A 214 8.97 0.68 6.24
N THR A 215 8.28 -0.45 6.09
CA THR A 215 8.89 -1.75 5.80
C THR A 215 9.76 -1.71 4.53
N VAL A 216 9.26 -1.08 3.46
CA VAL A 216 10.01 -0.94 2.20
C VAL A 216 11.30 -0.13 2.37
N ASP A 217 11.27 0.91 3.20
CA ASP A 217 12.42 1.78 3.45
C ASP A 217 13.43 1.08 4.36
N SER A 218 12.96 0.38 5.39
CA SER A 218 13.77 -0.47 6.25
C SER A 218 14.52 -1.54 5.45
N MET A 219 13.84 -2.23 4.53
CA MET A 219 14.47 -3.20 3.64
C MET A 219 15.50 -2.56 2.70
N ARG A 220 15.24 -1.33 2.21
CA ARG A 220 16.20 -0.58 1.40
C ARG A 220 17.47 -0.24 2.19
N ILE A 221 17.33 0.19 3.44
CA ILE A 221 18.45 0.47 4.34
C ILE A 221 19.27 -0.79 4.58
N VAL A 222 18.63 -1.92 4.91
CA VAL A 222 19.33 -3.21 5.10
C VAL A 222 20.13 -3.58 3.85
N ARG A 223 19.53 -3.47 2.66
CA ARG A 223 20.22 -3.73 1.40
C ARG A 223 21.46 -2.82 1.21
N GLN A 224 21.32 -1.52 1.45
CA GLN A 224 22.42 -0.57 1.31
C GLN A 224 23.58 -0.88 2.27
N LEU A 225 23.26 -1.26 3.51
CA LEU A 225 24.25 -1.69 4.49
C LEU A 225 24.99 -2.97 4.07
N MET A 226 24.28 -3.92 3.47
CA MET A 226 24.90 -5.13 2.90
C MET A 226 25.82 -4.82 1.73
N GLU A 227 25.39 -3.96 0.80
CA GLU A 227 26.19 -3.57 -0.37
C GLU A 227 27.51 -2.89 0.02
N ARG A 228 27.52 -2.18 1.16
CA ARG A 228 28.73 -1.55 1.72
C ARG A 228 29.54 -2.48 2.62
N GLY A 229 29.11 -3.73 2.81
CA GLY A 229 29.79 -4.68 3.69
C GLY A 229 29.71 -4.34 5.17
N LEU A 230 28.74 -3.53 5.58
CA LEU A 230 28.47 -3.18 6.99
C LEU A 230 27.57 -4.22 7.68
N LEU A 231 26.79 -4.95 6.88
CA LEU A 231 26.00 -6.09 7.31
C LEU A 231 26.31 -7.30 6.43
N VAL A 232 26.44 -8.45 7.07
CA VAL A 232 26.62 -9.73 6.37
C VAL A 232 25.50 -10.68 6.76
N ALA A 233 24.99 -11.39 5.75
CA ALA A 233 24.04 -12.47 5.93
C ALA A 233 24.79 -13.73 6.36
N GLY A 234 24.49 -14.23 7.55
CA GLY A 234 25.04 -15.47 8.11
C GLY A 234 24.20 -16.70 7.79
N PRO A 235 24.57 -17.89 8.30
CA PRO A 235 23.72 -19.07 8.21
C PRO A 235 22.37 -18.79 8.88
N ALA A 236 21.29 -19.36 8.32
CA ALA A 236 19.95 -19.24 8.88
C ALA A 236 19.96 -19.66 10.35
N VAL A 237 19.32 -18.89 11.22
CA VAL A 237 19.17 -19.29 12.62
C VAL A 237 18.35 -20.58 12.63
N PRO A 238 18.87 -21.71 13.15
CA PRO A 238 18.03 -22.89 13.32
C PRO A 238 16.90 -22.49 14.26
N THR A 239 15.66 -22.57 13.76
CA THR A 239 14.46 -22.36 14.55
C THR A 239 14.40 -23.50 15.56
N VAL A 240 14.97 -23.30 16.75
CA VAL A 240 14.82 -24.24 17.85
C VAL A 240 13.36 -24.13 18.29
N GLY A 241 12.56 -25.10 17.89
CA GLY A 241 11.19 -25.22 18.35
C GLY A 241 11.14 -25.24 19.88
N GLN A 242 10.36 -24.32 20.44
CA GLN A 242 9.84 -24.41 21.80
C GLN A 242 8.33 -24.27 21.75
#